data_AF-A0A660XZH5-F1
#
_entry.id   AF-A0A660XZH5-F1
#
_cell.length_a   1.000
_cell.length_b   1.000
_cell.length_c   1.000
_cell.angle_alpha   90.00
_cell.angle_beta   90.00
_cell.angle_gamma   90.00
#
_symmetry.space_group_name_H-M   'P 1'
#
loop_
_entity.id
_entity.type
_entity.pdbx_description
1 polymer ?
#
loop_
_entity_poly.entity_id
_entity_poly.type
_entity_poly.pdbx_seq_one_letter_code
_entity_poly.pdbx_strand_id
1 'polypeptide(L)'
;MAEEVRPVGGEEKAEALKAALEREGVSPKCAIYVGDSITDAEAFRWLRSEGGLTVAFNGNRYALREAEVACIAWNALVMAAVGEAFRKGGKEGVWELMDDWGPDTLEAYGLGPELAEALLSAPPAKVVRISEENREALTVESERVRKEVRGEAVGRLG
;
A
#
# COMPACT_ATOMS: atom_id res chain seq x y z
N MET A 1 -27.24 -1.17 -23.80
CA MET A 1 -26.03 -0.32 -23.68
C MET A 1 -25.37 -0.62 -22.34
N ALA A 2 -24.51 -1.63 -22.34
CA ALA A 2 -23.63 -2.07 -21.25
C ALA A 2 -22.68 -3.16 -21.79
N GLU A 3 -23.08 -3.86 -22.85
CA GLU A 3 -22.34 -4.93 -23.53
C GLU A 3 -21.03 -4.48 -24.21
N GLU A 4 -20.87 -3.18 -24.50
CA GLU A 4 -19.64 -2.64 -25.10
C GLU A 4 -18.58 -2.21 -24.06
N VAL A 5 -18.93 -2.19 -22.78
CA VAL A 5 -18.02 -1.80 -21.70
C VAL A 5 -17.58 -3.05 -20.96
N ARG A 6 -16.26 -3.31 -20.95
CA ARG A 6 -15.66 -4.28 -20.04
C ARG A 6 -15.22 -3.56 -18.76
N PRO A 7 -15.99 -3.65 -17.65
CA PRO A 7 -15.58 -3.05 -16.39
C PRO A 7 -14.31 -3.73 -15.87
N VAL A 8 -13.52 -2.99 -15.11
CA VAL A 8 -12.36 -3.53 -14.39
C VAL A 8 -12.72 -3.56 -12.91
N GLY A 9 -13.07 -4.74 -12.42
CA GLY A 9 -13.37 -5.03 -11.03
C GLY A 9 -12.20 -5.71 -10.31
N GLY A 10 -12.49 -6.39 -9.20
CA GLY A 10 -11.48 -7.04 -8.38
C GLY A 10 -10.72 -8.14 -9.10
N GLU A 11 -11.45 -9.03 -9.76
CA GLU A 11 -10.87 -10.13 -10.53
C GLU A 11 -10.01 -9.61 -11.68
N GLU A 12 -10.49 -8.60 -12.43
CA GLU A 12 -9.75 -8.02 -13.55
C GLU A 12 -8.46 -7.33 -13.09
N LYS A 13 -8.43 -6.68 -11.92
CA LYS A 13 -7.18 -6.12 -11.38
C LYS A 13 -6.18 -7.20 -10.99
N ALA A 14 -6.64 -8.31 -10.41
CA ALA A 14 -5.76 -9.43 -10.07
C ALA A 14 -5.16 -10.07 -11.34
N GLU A 15 -5.98 -10.26 -12.38
CA GLU A 15 -5.51 -10.77 -13.68
C GLU A 15 -4.56 -9.79 -14.38
N ALA A 16 -4.81 -8.49 -14.31
CA ALA A 16 -3.90 -7.47 -14.84
C ALA A 16 -2.54 -7.48 -14.12
N LEU A 17 -2.52 -7.68 -12.80
CA LEU A 17 -1.29 -7.84 -12.03
C LEU A 17 -0.51 -9.09 -12.47
N LYS A 18 -1.18 -10.24 -12.58
CA LYS A 18 -0.55 -11.49 -13.05
C LYS A 18 0.05 -11.33 -14.44
N ALA A 19 -0.72 -10.79 -15.37
CA ALA A 19 -0.29 -10.56 -16.74
C ALA A 19 0.90 -9.59 -16.83
N ALA A 20 0.91 -8.53 -16.01
CA ALA A 20 2.04 -7.62 -15.93
C ALA A 20 3.31 -8.33 -15.44
N LEU A 21 3.22 -9.09 -14.33
CA LEU A 21 4.37 -9.81 -13.78
C LEU A 21 4.92 -10.87 -14.75
N GLU A 22 4.04 -11.60 -15.43
CA GLU A 22 4.43 -12.57 -16.47
C GLU A 22 5.14 -11.88 -17.63
N ARG A 23 4.59 -10.78 -18.13
CA ARG A 23 5.18 -10.01 -19.24
C ARG A 23 6.55 -9.46 -18.89
N GLU A 24 6.73 -8.96 -17.68
CA GLU A 24 8.02 -8.41 -17.22
C GLU A 24 8.99 -9.50 -16.73
N GLY A 25 8.57 -10.77 -16.66
CA GLY A 25 9.38 -11.87 -16.12
C GLY A 25 9.74 -11.70 -14.65
N VAL A 26 8.92 -11.00 -13.87
CA VAL A 26 9.16 -10.68 -12.46
C VAL A 26 8.44 -11.69 -11.57
N SER A 27 9.18 -12.26 -10.62
CA SER A 27 8.59 -13.12 -9.58
C SER A 27 7.61 -12.32 -8.72
N PRO A 28 6.41 -12.86 -8.39
CA PRO A 28 5.47 -12.18 -7.49
C PRO A 28 6.07 -11.81 -6.13
N LYS A 29 7.03 -12.59 -5.62
CA LYS A 29 7.76 -12.29 -4.37
C LYS A 29 8.55 -10.98 -4.44
N CYS A 30 8.88 -10.53 -5.64
CA CYS A 30 9.59 -9.28 -5.91
C CYS A 30 8.64 -8.15 -6.32
N ALA A 31 7.33 -8.31 -6.11
CA ALA A 31 6.32 -7.33 -6.46
C ALA A 31 5.65 -6.72 -5.23
N ILE A 32 5.31 -5.44 -5.37
CA ILE A 32 4.47 -4.68 -4.46
C ILE A 32 3.17 -4.32 -5.17
N TYR A 33 2.03 -4.53 -4.51
CA TYR A 33 0.74 -4.03 -4.97
C TYR A 33 0.18 -3.05 -3.94
N VAL A 34 -0.23 -1.88 -4.42
CA VAL A 34 -0.77 -0.79 -3.60
C VAL A 34 -2.20 -0.54 -4.04
N GLY A 35 -3.12 -0.57 -3.08
CA GLY A 35 -4.54 -0.35 -3.32
C GLY A 35 -5.21 0.33 -2.14
N ASP A 36 -6.51 0.61 -2.24
CA ASP A 36 -7.22 1.39 -1.23
C ASP A 36 -8.67 0.93 -1.00
N SER A 37 -9.19 0.01 -1.81
CA SER A 37 -10.62 -0.27 -1.85
C SER A 37 -10.98 -1.75 -2.00
N ILE A 38 -12.28 -2.03 -2.09
CA ILE A 38 -12.80 -3.38 -2.32
C ILE A 38 -12.32 -3.98 -3.66
N THR A 39 -12.10 -3.14 -4.68
CA THR A 39 -11.61 -3.60 -6.00
C THR A 39 -10.17 -4.11 -5.97
N ASP A 40 -9.47 -3.93 -4.86
CA ASP A 40 -8.08 -4.36 -4.69
C ASP A 40 -7.97 -5.68 -3.92
N ALA A 41 -9.08 -6.16 -3.34
CA ALA A 41 -9.09 -7.30 -2.42
C ALA A 41 -8.57 -8.61 -3.06
N GLU A 42 -8.93 -8.89 -4.31
CA GLU A 42 -8.47 -10.10 -5.02
C GLU A 42 -6.96 -10.02 -5.34
N ALA A 43 -6.49 -8.85 -5.80
CA ALA A 43 -5.08 -8.62 -6.08
C ALA A 43 -4.23 -8.73 -4.79
N PHE A 44 -4.72 -8.18 -3.69
CA PHE A 44 -4.08 -8.33 -2.37
C PHE A 44 -4.00 -9.81 -1.96
N ARG A 45 -5.12 -10.53 -1.98
CA ARG A 45 -5.14 -11.95 -1.57
C ARG A 45 -4.18 -12.79 -2.39
N TRP A 46 -4.20 -12.64 -3.71
CA TRP A 46 -3.33 -13.39 -4.60
C TRP A 46 -1.85 -13.04 -4.39
N LEU A 47 -1.48 -11.76 -4.40
CA LEU A 47 -0.08 -11.39 -4.29
C LEU A 47 0.52 -11.79 -2.94
N ARG A 48 -0.26 -11.63 -1.87
CA ARG A 48 0.11 -12.08 -0.52
C ARG A 48 0.34 -13.59 -0.47
N SER A 49 -0.53 -14.40 -1.10
CA SER A 49 -0.34 -15.85 -1.15
C SER A 49 0.90 -16.28 -1.94
N GLU A 50 1.29 -15.50 -2.94
CA GLU A 50 2.53 -15.72 -3.71
C GLU A 50 3.79 -15.16 -3.00
N GLY A 51 3.62 -14.49 -1.87
CA GLY A 51 4.71 -13.96 -1.05
C GLY A 51 5.22 -12.58 -1.46
N GLY A 52 4.53 -11.87 -2.35
CA GLY A 52 4.77 -10.44 -2.59
C GLY A 52 4.30 -9.57 -1.43
N LEU A 53 4.39 -8.24 -1.58
CA LEU A 53 3.98 -7.26 -0.58
C LEU A 53 2.69 -6.55 -0.97
N THR A 54 1.79 -6.39 -0.01
CA THR A 54 0.49 -5.74 -0.20
C THR A 54 0.32 -4.56 0.74
N VAL A 55 0.04 -3.38 0.18
CA VAL A 55 -0.08 -2.12 0.93
C VAL A 55 -1.45 -1.47 0.69
N ALA A 56 -2.20 -1.27 1.76
CA ALA A 56 -3.42 -0.47 1.77
C ALA A 56 -3.08 1.00 2.06
N PHE A 57 -3.12 1.86 1.03
CA PHE A 57 -2.84 3.29 1.18
C PHE A 57 -4.14 4.07 1.42
N ASN A 58 -4.31 4.62 2.63
CA ASN A 58 -5.58 5.22 3.10
C ASN A 58 -6.79 4.33 2.77
N GLY A 59 -6.60 3.02 2.95
CA GLY A 59 -7.54 2.00 2.55
C GLY A 59 -8.82 1.99 3.39
N ASN A 60 -9.90 1.50 2.81
CA ASN A 60 -11.11 1.19 3.54
C ASN A 60 -11.01 -0.16 4.28
N ARG A 61 -12.05 -0.53 5.02
CA ARG A 61 -12.13 -1.83 5.71
C ARG A 61 -11.90 -3.06 4.83
N TYR A 62 -12.22 -3.01 3.53
CA TYR A 62 -12.02 -4.13 2.62
C TYR A 62 -10.55 -4.27 2.24
N ALA A 63 -9.87 -3.17 1.97
CA ALA A 63 -8.44 -3.14 1.70
C ALA A 63 -7.62 -3.60 2.91
N LEU A 64 -7.89 -3.05 4.09
CA LEU A 64 -7.17 -3.42 5.32
C LEU A 64 -7.45 -4.86 5.78
N ARG A 65 -8.54 -5.49 5.33
CA ARG A 65 -8.78 -6.90 5.62
C ARG A 65 -7.79 -7.81 4.92
N GLU A 66 -7.40 -7.47 3.68
CA GLU A 66 -6.61 -8.34 2.81
C GLU A 66 -5.13 -7.96 2.74
N ALA A 67 -4.80 -6.66 2.85
CA ALA A 67 -3.44 -6.17 2.80
C ALA A 67 -2.59 -6.59 4.03
N GLU A 68 -1.27 -6.63 3.86
CA GLU A 68 -0.33 -6.89 4.94
C GLU A 68 0.11 -5.61 5.67
N VAL A 69 0.08 -4.47 4.98
CA VAL A 69 0.56 -3.18 5.50
C VAL A 69 -0.52 -2.13 5.34
N ALA A 70 -0.82 -1.41 6.42
CA ALA A 70 -1.59 -0.17 6.37
C ALA A 70 -0.61 0.99 6.21
N CYS A 71 -0.84 1.83 5.20
CA CYS A 71 -0.14 3.09 5.01
C CYS A 71 -1.16 4.23 5.11
N ILE A 72 -1.12 4.99 6.20
CA ILE A 72 -2.03 6.09 6.47
C ILE A 72 -1.23 7.39 6.38
N ALA A 73 -1.51 8.21 5.37
CA ALA A 73 -0.71 9.38 5.05
C ALA A 73 -1.49 10.48 4.30
N TRP A 74 -1.03 11.72 4.40
CA TRP A 74 -1.67 12.89 3.78
C TRP A 74 -1.16 13.14 2.37
N ASN A 75 -0.04 12.50 2.01
CA ASN A 75 0.55 12.52 0.69
C ASN A 75 1.22 11.17 0.39
N ALA A 76 1.59 10.96 -0.88
CA ALA A 76 2.17 9.71 -1.34
C ALA A 76 3.70 9.63 -1.15
N LEU A 77 4.37 10.63 -0.54
CA LEU A 77 5.83 10.62 -0.40
C LEU A 77 6.32 9.38 0.37
N VAL A 78 5.56 8.96 1.39
CA VAL A 78 5.82 7.72 2.15
C VAL A 78 6.00 6.49 1.28
N MET A 79 5.36 6.43 0.11
CA MET A 79 5.49 5.31 -0.81
C MET A 79 6.87 5.22 -1.45
N ALA A 80 7.61 6.33 -1.55
CA ALA A 80 8.99 6.30 -1.98
C ALA A 80 9.89 5.58 -0.95
N ALA A 81 9.67 5.83 0.34
CA ALA A 81 10.37 5.11 1.41
C ALA A 81 10.03 3.62 1.42
N VAL A 82 8.75 3.27 1.32
CA VAL A 82 8.29 1.87 1.21
C VAL A 82 8.89 1.20 -0.03
N GLY A 83 8.92 1.88 -1.16
CA GLY A 83 9.49 1.37 -2.41
C GLY A 83 10.99 1.10 -2.31
N GLU A 84 11.78 2.04 -1.77
CA GLU A 84 13.22 1.85 -1.60
C GLU A 84 13.56 0.77 -0.57
N ALA A 85 12.82 0.71 0.53
CA ALA A 85 12.97 -0.36 1.52
C ALA A 85 12.67 -1.73 0.91
N PHE A 86 11.58 -1.85 0.14
CA PHE A 86 11.25 -3.08 -0.57
C PHE A 86 12.28 -3.45 -1.64
N ARG A 87 12.77 -2.48 -2.41
CA ARG A 87 13.77 -2.70 -3.46
C ARG A 87 15.08 -3.24 -2.90
N LYS A 88 15.49 -2.77 -1.71
CA LYS A 88 16.75 -3.16 -1.07
C LYS A 88 16.63 -4.44 -0.24
N GLY A 89 15.55 -4.59 0.53
CA GLY A 89 15.42 -5.64 1.54
C GLY A 89 14.19 -6.53 1.39
N GLY A 90 13.43 -6.43 0.30
CA GLY A 90 12.17 -7.17 0.16
C GLY A 90 11.18 -6.79 1.26
N LYS A 91 10.39 -7.76 1.74
CA LYS A 91 9.41 -7.50 2.81
C LYS A 91 10.09 -7.16 4.12
N GLU A 92 11.20 -7.82 4.40
CA GLU A 92 12.03 -7.62 5.58
C GLU A 92 12.51 -6.18 5.68
N GLY A 93 12.97 -5.59 4.56
CA GLY A 93 13.33 -4.16 4.53
C GLY A 93 12.15 -3.24 4.86
N VAL A 94 10.92 -3.59 4.47
CA VAL A 94 9.75 -2.80 4.83
C VAL A 94 9.39 -3.00 6.31
N TRP A 95 9.59 -4.19 6.90
CA TRP A 95 9.41 -4.40 8.34
C TRP A 95 10.41 -3.58 9.16
N GLU A 96 11.68 -3.61 8.78
CA GLU A 96 12.74 -2.81 9.40
C GLU A 96 12.42 -1.29 9.32
N LEU A 97 11.92 -0.81 8.16
CA LEU A 97 11.44 0.57 8.02
C LEU A 97 10.31 0.92 9.00
N MET A 98 9.43 -0.02 9.33
CA MET A 98 8.33 0.20 10.29
C MET A 98 8.80 0.21 11.74
N ASP A 99 9.77 -0.65 12.06
CA ASP A 99 10.27 -0.81 13.43
C ASP A 99 11.13 0.39 13.85
N ASP A 100 11.83 1.04 12.91
CA ASP A 100 12.71 2.17 13.17
C ASP A 100 12.51 3.31 12.16
N TRP A 101 11.37 3.99 12.22
CA TRP A 101 11.10 5.14 11.35
C TRP A 101 11.88 6.38 11.79
N GLY A 102 12.95 6.73 11.07
CA GLY A 102 13.77 7.90 11.36
C GLY A 102 14.75 8.26 10.24
N PRO A 103 15.43 9.42 10.36
CA PRO A 103 16.37 9.89 9.34
C PRO A 103 17.44 8.86 8.97
N ASP A 104 18.01 8.18 9.97
CA ASP A 104 19.09 7.20 9.79
C ASP A 104 18.60 5.99 8.96
N THR A 105 17.40 5.49 9.24
CA THR A 105 16.78 4.39 8.47
C THR A 105 16.43 4.83 7.05
N LEU A 106 15.93 6.05 6.87
CA LEU A 106 15.64 6.60 5.55
C LEU A 106 16.92 6.72 4.71
N GLU A 107 18.02 7.16 5.31
CA GLU A 107 19.35 7.22 4.67
C GLU A 107 19.89 5.82 4.35
N ALA A 108 19.74 4.85 5.28
CA ALA A 108 20.15 3.46 5.07
C ALA A 108 19.45 2.83 3.85
N TYR A 109 18.17 3.14 3.63
CA TYR A 109 17.44 2.73 2.43
C TYR A 109 17.72 3.59 1.20
N GLY A 110 18.66 4.54 1.27
CA GLY A 110 19.18 5.27 0.12
C GLY A 110 18.21 6.32 -0.42
N LEU A 111 17.30 6.81 0.43
CA LEU A 111 16.53 8.00 0.11
C LEU A 111 17.51 9.17 0.07
N GLY A 112 17.60 9.85 -1.07
CA GLY A 112 18.45 11.03 -1.21
C GLY A 112 18.07 12.10 -0.17
N PRO A 113 18.99 13.00 0.20
CA PRO A 113 18.79 13.95 1.29
C PRO A 113 17.53 14.82 1.10
N GLU A 114 17.24 15.22 -0.15
CA GLU A 114 16.05 16.00 -0.50
C GLU A 114 14.75 15.25 -0.21
N LEU A 115 14.70 13.95 -0.50
CA LEU A 115 13.52 13.12 -0.27
C LEU A 115 13.36 12.77 1.21
N ALA A 116 14.47 12.53 1.91
CA ALA A 116 14.47 12.33 3.36
C ALA A 116 13.94 13.59 4.08
N GLU A 117 14.42 14.78 3.69
CA GLU A 117 13.94 16.06 4.24
C GLU A 117 12.45 16.29 3.95
N ALA A 118 12.00 16.00 2.71
CA ALA A 118 10.59 16.12 2.33
C ALA A 118 9.70 15.16 3.14
N LEU A 119 10.16 13.93 3.39
CA LEU A 119 9.45 12.95 4.22
C LEU A 119 9.35 13.36 5.68
N LEU A 120 10.44 13.89 6.25
CA LEU A 120 10.51 14.34 7.64
C LEU A 120 9.71 15.63 7.86
N SER A 121 9.59 16.47 6.83
CA SER A 121 8.83 17.73 6.87
C SER A 121 7.34 17.56 6.55
N ALA A 122 6.94 16.41 5.99
CA ALA A 122 5.55 16.10 5.71
C ALA A 122 4.76 15.78 7.00
N PRO A 123 3.41 15.89 6.97
CA PRO A 123 2.59 15.33 8.03
C PRO A 123 2.96 13.86 8.26
N PRO A 124 3.06 13.41 9.52
CA PRO A 124 3.56 12.08 9.84
C PRO A 124 2.70 11.01 9.16
N ALA A 125 3.37 10.09 8.47
CA ALA A 125 2.75 8.90 7.92
C ALA A 125 2.84 7.77 8.94
N LYS A 126 1.83 6.90 8.92
CA LYS A 126 1.80 5.66 9.70
C LYS A 126 1.90 4.49 8.74
N VAL A 127 3.00 3.74 8.83
CA VAL A 127 3.22 2.50 8.09
C VAL A 127 3.29 1.37 9.10
N VAL A 128 2.31 0.48 9.10
CA VAL A 128 2.14 -0.53 10.16
C VAL A 128 1.72 -1.87 9.56
N ARG A 129 2.30 -2.95 10.08
CA ARG A 129 1.87 -4.32 9.78
C ARG A 129 0.48 -4.57 10.34
N ILE A 130 -0.44 -5.01 9.47
CA ILE A 130 -1.80 -5.33 9.87
C ILE A 130 -1.81 -6.68 10.59
N SER A 131 -2.46 -6.71 11.75
CA SER A 131 -2.72 -7.90 12.56
C SER A 131 -4.18 -7.93 12.99
N GLU A 132 -4.65 -9.06 13.52
CA GLU A 132 -6.04 -9.15 13.99
C GLU A 132 -6.33 -8.17 15.13
N GLU A 133 -5.33 -7.92 15.98
CA GLU A 133 -5.43 -7.05 17.15
C GLU A 133 -5.51 -5.57 16.79
N ASN A 134 -4.80 -5.13 15.74
CA ASN A 134 -4.72 -3.72 15.38
C ASN A 134 -5.63 -3.30 14.21
N ARG A 135 -6.15 -4.26 13.41
CA ARG A 135 -6.86 -3.99 12.16
C ARG A 135 -8.07 -3.06 12.33
N GLU A 136 -8.86 -3.23 13.38
CA GLU A 136 -10.05 -2.39 13.59
C GLU A 136 -9.65 -0.94 13.87
N ALA A 137 -8.67 -0.72 14.74
CA ALA A 137 -8.16 0.62 15.04
C ALA A 137 -7.54 1.28 13.80
N LEU A 138 -6.75 0.53 13.02
CA LEU A 138 -6.20 0.99 11.75
C LEU A 138 -7.30 1.33 10.73
N THR A 139 -8.38 0.56 10.69
CA THR A 139 -9.52 0.80 9.79
C THR A 139 -10.21 2.13 10.10
N VAL A 140 -10.53 2.38 11.37
CA VAL A 140 -11.14 3.63 11.81
C VAL A 140 -10.26 4.83 11.46
N GLU A 141 -8.95 4.73 11.74
CA GLU A 141 -8.01 5.80 11.45
C GLU A 141 -7.83 6.02 9.95
N SER A 142 -7.65 4.94 9.18
CA SER A 142 -7.43 4.99 7.73
C SER A 142 -8.64 5.59 7.01
N GLU A 143 -9.86 5.20 7.39
CA GLU A 143 -11.09 5.75 6.79
C GLU A 143 -11.33 7.22 7.17
N ARG A 144 -10.87 7.67 8.34
CA ARG A 144 -10.89 9.09 8.70
C ARG A 144 -10.00 9.89 7.74
N VAL A 145 -8.74 9.48 7.58
CA VAL A 145 -7.78 10.16 6.71
C VAL A 145 -8.22 10.09 5.24
N ARG A 146 -8.76 8.95 4.80
CA ARG A 146 -9.38 8.79 3.48
C ARG A 146 -10.43 9.86 3.19
N LYS A 147 -11.32 10.15 4.14
CA LYS A 147 -12.37 11.18 4.00
C LYS A 147 -11.79 12.59 3.97
N GLU A 148 -10.74 12.85 4.73
CA GLU A 148 -10.04 14.15 4.73
C GLU A 148 -9.32 14.40 3.40
N VAL A 149 -8.62 13.39 2.87
CA VAL A 149 -7.84 13.52 1.62
C VAL A 149 -8.73 13.49 0.37
N ARG A 150 -9.78 12.66 0.33
CA ARG A 150 -10.67 12.51 -0.83
C ARG A 150 -11.89 13.43 -0.81
N GLY A 151 -12.13 14.11 0.32
CA GLY A 151 -13.42 14.75 0.62
C GLY A 151 -14.47 13.73 1.06
N GLU A 152 -15.38 14.14 1.97
CA GLU A 152 -16.33 13.22 2.62
C GLU A 152 -17.22 12.44 1.63
N ALA A 153 -17.67 13.09 0.55
CA ALA A 153 -18.58 12.48 -0.42
C ALA A 153 -17.90 11.34 -1.20
N VAL A 154 -16.61 11.47 -1.52
CA VAL A 154 -15.85 10.47 -2.28
C VAL A 154 -15.20 9.45 -1.36
N GLY A 155 -14.77 9.86 -0.16
CA GLY A 155 -14.13 8.96 0.81
C GLY A 155 -15.08 7.96 1.47
N ARG A 156 -16.40 8.19 1.44
CA ARG A 156 -17.43 7.24 1.91
C ARG A 156 -17.88 6.24 0.86
N LEU A 157 -17.54 6.45 -0.41
CA LEU A 157 -17.87 5.54 -1.50
C LEU A 157 -16.77 4.48 -1.62
N GLY A 158 -17.19 3.21 -1.70
CA GLY A 158 -16.28 2.08 -1.90
C GLY A 158 -15.22 2.01 -0.82
#